data_AF-A0A250WTX2-F1
#
_entry.id   AF-A0A250WTX2-F1
#
_cell.length_a   1.000
_cell.length_b   1.000
_cell.length_c   1.000
_cell.angle_alpha   90.00
_cell.angle_beta   90.00
_cell.angle_gamma   90.00
#
_symmetry.space_group_name_H-M   'P 1'
#
loop_
_entity.id
_entity.type
_entity.pdbx_description
1 polymer ?
#
loop_
_entity_poly.entity_id
_entity_poly.type
_entity_poly.pdbx_seq_one_letter_code
_entity_poly.pdbx_strand_id
1 'polypeptide(L)'
;MRLLKTIVTMGSRGVFQPVGQKRLTNVAIVRLKKGGYRFEIAAYQNKVRDWRNGIEKNLDDVLQTTSIFSNVSKGVLAKDKELMEAFGTTDQETICLEILKRGELQVADKERKVEYDNLFRDVASVLVEKCVNPDTNRPYTITMLERALRDVHFNLDPKKTAKQQALEALPMLKAKFPIQRARMRLKVSAPIESEQALMEMVDSYDAVIENIDYAEGLVSVVVQIEPGAFRDLHNRLQGGMQGRGRVEVLAMTVVAEGLQLDEFSALPAPPPQTFMSVPTVQEPAVAHGLLSAANVEKTFQARGMESVSTSDSQGKELVCCTNNPAALTTHSLSVSDVVYRGTVEDLPEAHASRKERFIELDALQPGWIVELRNKGSTVEAVFLAPNGEKVGAFANARRMALAFHKASAT
;
A
#
# COMPACT_ATOMS: atom_id res chain seq x y z
N MET A 1 22.13 -81.27 11.47
CA MET A 1 21.40 -80.40 10.52
C MET A 1 20.70 -79.31 11.31
N ARG A 2 21.05 -78.02 11.06
CA ARG A 2 20.19 -76.80 11.17
C ARG A 2 19.58 -76.47 12.56
N LEU A 3 19.50 -75.23 13.08
CA LEU A 3 19.65 -73.84 12.61
C LEU A 3 19.98 -73.00 13.87
N LEU A 4 21.11 -72.31 13.92
CA LEU A 4 21.28 -70.85 13.72
C LEU A 4 20.35 -69.92 14.52
N LYS A 5 21.01 -69.23 15.47
CA LYS A 5 20.68 -67.93 16.10
C LYS A 5 19.84 -67.01 15.21
N THR A 6 18.77 -66.47 15.78
CA THR A 6 18.16 -65.23 15.29
C THR A 6 18.29 -64.17 16.38
N ILE A 7 19.39 -63.40 16.30
CA ILE A 7 19.49 -62.09 16.94
C ILE A 7 18.82 -61.14 15.96
N VAL A 8 17.62 -60.66 16.29
CA VAL A 8 16.96 -59.59 15.54
C VAL A 8 17.61 -58.28 15.98
N THR A 9 18.46 -57.75 15.12
CA THR A 9 19.04 -56.42 15.21
C THR A 9 17.90 -55.38 15.19
N MET A 10 17.79 -54.59 16.26
CA MET A 10 16.88 -53.43 16.32
C MET A 10 17.30 -52.41 15.26
N GLY A 11 16.56 -52.34 14.17
CA GLY A 11 16.64 -51.24 13.20
C GLY A 11 16.17 -49.93 13.83
N SER A 12 16.91 -48.85 13.57
CA SER A 12 16.66 -47.52 14.12
C SER A 12 15.26 -47.01 13.75
N ARG A 13 14.57 -46.43 14.74
CA ARG A 13 13.32 -45.70 14.51
C ARG A 13 13.64 -44.47 13.68
N GLY A 14 13.24 -44.46 12.41
CA GLY A 14 13.29 -43.28 11.56
C GLY A 14 12.49 -42.15 12.22
N VAL A 15 13.19 -41.12 12.67
CA VAL A 15 12.55 -39.95 13.27
C VAL A 15 11.80 -39.21 12.17
N PHE A 16 10.46 -39.20 12.24
CA PHE A 16 9.59 -38.41 11.36
C PHE A 16 9.61 -36.94 11.80
N GLN A 17 10.78 -36.31 11.72
CA GLN A 17 10.89 -34.86 11.82
C GLN A 17 10.47 -34.29 10.46
N PRO A 18 9.65 -33.21 10.42
CA PRO A 18 9.34 -32.54 9.17
C PRO A 18 10.65 -32.03 8.55
N VAL A 19 11.09 -32.69 7.48
CA VAL A 19 12.37 -32.45 6.78
C VAL A 19 12.37 -31.13 5.97
N GLY A 20 11.29 -30.35 6.09
CA GLY A 20 11.09 -29.09 5.37
C GLY A 20 11.88 -27.94 5.99
N GLN A 21 13.21 -28.06 6.08
CA GLN A 21 14.05 -26.93 6.43
C GLN A 21 14.09 -25.95 5.26
N LYS A 22 13.34 -24.85 5.34
CA LYS A 22 13.44 -23.74 4.39
C LYS A 22 14.73 -22.97 4.70
N ARG A 23 15.80 -23.28 3.96
CA ARG A 23 17.16 -22.76 4.23
C ARG A 23 17.33 -21.27 3.93
N LEU A 24 16.49 -20.70 3.07
CA LEU A 24 16.53 -19.29 2.75
C LEU A 24 15.12 -18.67 2.83
N THR A 25 14.98 -17.66 3.68
CA THR A 25 13.76 -16.86 3.83
C THR A 25 13.94 -15.51 3.14
N ASN A 26 12.96 -15.08 2.35
CA ASN A 26 12.95 -13.80 1.62
C ASN A 26 14.09 -13.67 0.58
N VAL A 27 14.06 -14.54 -0.43
CA VAL A 27 15.02 -14.52 -1.54
C VAL A 27 14.27 -14.20 -2.83
N ALA A 28 14.80 -13.25 -3.60
CA ALA A 28 14.41 -13.06 -4.98
C ALA A 28 15.24 -13.98 -5.87
N ILE A 29 14.54 -14.68 -6.77
CA ILE A 29 15.17 -15.63 -7.69
C ILE A 29 15.27 -14.96 -9.05
N VAL A 30 16.49 -14.85 -9.57
CA VAL A 30 16.70 -14.46 -10.97
C VAL A 30 17.03 -15.72 -11.75
N ARG A 31 16.25 -15.99 -12.80
CA ARG A 31 16.36 -17.22 -13.60
C ARG A 31 16.87 -16.90 -15.00
N LEU A 32 17.85 -17.68 -15.47
CA LEU A 32 18.31 -17.66 -16.86
C LEU A 32 18.29 -19.08 -17.43
N LYS A 33 17.75 -19.24 -18.63
CA LYS A 33 17.79 -20.51 -19.38
C LYS A 33 18.80 -20.36 -20.53
N LYS A 34 19.89 -21.13 -20.50
CA LYS A 34 20.99 -21.05 -21.48
C LYS A 34 21.56 -22.46 -21.70
N GLY A 35 21.84 -22.82 -22.95
CA GLY A 35 22.40 -24.15 -23.27
C GLY A 35 21.52 -25.34 -22.91
N GLY A 36 20.20 -25.16 -22.83
CA GLY A 36 19.26 -26.21 -22.38
C GLY A 36 19.13 -26.36 -20.87
N TYR A 37 20.06 -25.79 -20.10
CA TYR A 37 20.04 -25.79 -18.63
C TYR A 37 19.32 -24.57 -18.05
N ARG A 38 18.92 -24.68 -16.78
CA ARG A 38 18.32 -23.59 -15.99
C ARG A 38 19.29 -23.22 -14.90
N PHE A 39 19.62 -21.94 -14.83
CA PHE A 39 20.46 -21.36 -13.79
C PHE A 39 19.66 -20.33 -13.02
N GLU A 40 19.79 -20.35 -11.72
CA GLU A 40 19.11 -19.48 -10.77
C GLU A 40 20.11 -18.93 -9.77
N ILE A 41 19.95 -17.66 -9.41
CA ILE A 41 20.74 -17.00 -8.38
C ILE A 41 19.83 -16.50 -7.26
N ALA A 42 20.36 -16.50 -6.05
CA ALA A 42 19.71 -16.01 -4.85
C ALA A 42 20.13 -14.55 -4.60
N ALA A 43 19.20 -13.62 -4.76
CA ALA A 43 19.44 -12.19 -4.58
C ALA A 43 18.48 -11.58 -3.57
N TYR A 44 18.84 -10.39 -3.05
CA TYR A 44 17.93 -9.59 -2.26
C TYR A 44 16.89 -8.89 -3.15
N GLN A 45 15.65 -8.86 -2.68
CA GLN A 45 14.48 -8.56 -3.50
C GLN A 45 14.45 -7.14 -4.09
N ASN A 46 14.85 -6.14 -3.30
CA ASN A 46 14.91 -4.75 -3.75
C ASN A 46 16.16 -4.43 -4.58
N LYS A 47 17.26 -5.17 -4.32
CA LYS A 47 18.60 -4.85 -4.83
C LYS A 47 18.78 -5.19 -6.31
N VAL A 48 18.10 -6.22 -6.81
CA VAL A 48 18.20 -6.63 -8.22
C VAL A 48 17.77 -5.52 -9.18
N ARG A 49 16.73 -4.75 -8.82
CA ARG A 49 16.25 -3.63 -9.64
C ARG A 49 17.21 -2.46 -9.60
N ASP A 50 17.69 -2.12 -8.41
CA ASP A 50 18.64 -1.02 -8.20
C ASP A 50 19.94 -1.26 -8.97
N TRP A 51 20.41 -2.51 -8.98
CA TRP A 51 21.55 -2.93 -9.78
C TRP A 51 21.32 -2.77 -11.29
N ARG A 52 20.14 -3.14 -11.80
CA ARG A 52 19.77 -2.93 -13.22
C ARG A 52 19.67 -1.46 -13.60
N ASN A 53 19.24 -0.63 -12.65
CA ASN A 53 19.18 0.82 -12.81
C ASN A 53 20.57 1.49 -12.65
N GLY A 54 21.60 0.73 -12.26
CA GLY A 54 22.97 1.23 -12.07
C GLY A 54 23.20 2.00 -10.77
N ILE A 55 22.27 1.91 -9.81
CA ILE A 55 22.35 2.58 -8.51
C ILE A 55 23.38 1.86 -7.63
N GLU A 56 23.33 0.53 -7.60
CA GLU A 56 24.26 -0.31 -6.86
C GLU A 56 25.22 -1.03 -7.80
N LYS A 57 26.51 -1.05 -7.44
CA LYS A 57 27.58 -1.63 -8.27
C LYS A 57 28.24 -2.86 -7.64
N ASN A 58 28.19 -2.98 -6.31
CA ASN A 58 28.80 -4.09 -5.59
C ASN A 58 27.94 -5.35 -5.73
N LEU A 59 28.56 -6.48 -6.06
CA LEU A 59 27.85 -7.74 -6.27
C LEU A 59 27.40 -8.38 -4.93
N ASP A 60 28.22 -8.24 -3.89
CA ASP A 60 27.98 -8.82 -2.57
C ASP A 60 26.76 -8.21 -1.84
N ASP A 61 26.43 -6.95 -2.13
CA ASP A 61 25.25 -6.28 -1.57
C ASP A 61 23.95 -6.73 -2.26
N VAL A 62 24.05 -7.21 -3.51
CA VAL A 62 22.92 -7.60 -4.34
C VAL A 62 22.60 -9.09 -4.18
N LEU A 63 23.63 -9.93 -4.13
CA LEU A 63 23.51 -11.37 -4.00
C LEU A 63 23.54 -11.81 -2.54
N GLN A 64 22.78 -12.85 -2.21
CA GLN A 64 22.92 -13.51 -0.90
C GLN A 64 24.08 -14.49 -0.88
N THR A 65 24.39 -15.09 -2.03
CA THR A 65 25.46 -16.07 -2.19
C THR A 65 25.93 -16.04 -3.64
N THR A 66 27.24 -16.06 -3.86
CA THR A 66 27.89 -16.03 -5.19
C THR A 66 27.74 -17.35 -5.96
N SER A 67 27.27 -18.41 -5.30
CA SER A 67 27.07 -19.72 -5.92
C SER A 67 25.82 -19.76 -6.80
N ILE A 68 25.95 -20.45 -7.94
CA ILE A 68 24.87 -20.59 -8.93
C ILE A 68 24.12 -21.90 -8.68
N PHE A 69 22.79 -21.82 -8.71
CA PHE A 69 21.90 -22.94 -8.45
C PHE A 69 21.23 -23.40 -9.75
N SER A 70 20.92 -24.69 -9.84
CA SER A 70 19.92 -25.17 -10.81
C SER A 70 18.49 -24.93 -10.31
N ASN A 71 18.33 -24.92 -8.97
CA ASN A 71 17.10 -24.55 -8.30
C ASN A 71 17.37 -23.96 -6.91
N VAL A 72 17.08 -22.67 -6.72
CA VAL A 72 17.31 -21.96 -5.45
C VAL A 72 16.37 -22.47 -4.36
N SER A 73 15.09 -22.72 -4.69
CA SER A 73 14.10 -23.17 -3.70
C SER A 73 14.44 -24.53 -3.08
N LYS A 74 15.11 -25.40 -3.85
CA LYS A 74 15.58 -26.73 -3.40
C LYS A 74 17.04 -26.71 -2.94
N GLY A 75 17.76 -25.60 -3.12
CA GLY A 75 19.18 -25.47 -2.79
C GLY A 75 20.09 -26.40 -3.61
N VAL A 76 19.72 -26.72 -4.85
CA VAL A 76 20.52 -27.61 -5.72
C VAL A 76 21.50 -26.76 -6.51
N LEU A 77 22.80 -26.95 -6.27
CA LEU A 77 23.87 -26.25 -6.99
C LEU A 77 23.96 -26.70 -8.46
N ALA A 78 24.38 -25.80 -9.34
CA ALA A 78 24.72 -26.14 -10.71
C ALA A 78 26.07 -26.89 -10.75
N LYS A 79 26.23 -27.83 -11.68
CA LYS A 79 27.51 -28.53 -11.85
C LYS A 79 28.45 -27.70 -12.71
N ASP A 80 29.74 -27.72 -12.40
CA ASP A 80 30.76 -26.97 -13.16
C ASP A 80 30.80 -27.34 -14.65
N LYS A 81 30.50 -28.60 -14.99
CA LYS A 81 30.38 -29.05 -16.39
C LYS A 81 29.27 -28.31 -17.14
N GLU A 82 28.11 -28.14 -16.50
CA GLU A 82 26.94 -27.45 -17.07
C GLU A 82 27.22 -25.94 -17.20
N LEU A 83 27.94 -25.36 -16.23
CA LEU A 83 28.39 -23.96 -16.29
C LEU A 83 29.35 -23.73 -17.46
N MET A 84 30.33 -24.61 -17.64
CA MET A 84 31.29 -24.51 -18.74
C MET A 84 30.64 -24.69 -20.12
N GLU A 85 29.69 -25.62 -20.26
CA GLU A 85 28.91 -25.80 -21.51
C GLU A 85 28.03 -24.58 -21.84
N ALA A 86 27.40 -23.97 -20.84
CA ALA A 86 26.46 -22.87 -21.06
C ALA A 86 27.13 -21.48 -21.15
N PHE A 87 28.16 -21.23 -20.36
CA PHE A 87 28.79 -19.92 -20.22
C PHE A 87 30.22 -19.86 -20.78
N GLY A 88 30.87 -21.00 -21.02
CA GLY A 88 32.27 -21.05 -21.47
C GLY A 88 33.29 -20.68 -20.38
N THR A 89 32.84 -20.49 -19.15
CA THR A 89 33.66 -20.16 -17.98
C THR A 89 33.15 -20.91 -16.75
N THR A 90 34.01 -21.13 -15.77
CA THR A 90 33.67 -21.70 -14.45
C THR A 90 33.65 -20.62 -13.36
N ASP A 91 34.07 -19.39 -13.69
CA ASP A 91 34.08 -18.30 -12.73
C ASP A 91 32.64 -17.88 -12.36
N GLN A 92 32.31 -17.99 -11.07
CA GLN A 92 30.95 -17.80 -10.58
C GLN A 92 30.52 -16.33 -10.61
N GLU A 93 31.45 -15.39 -10.38
CA GLU A 93 31.15 -13.96 -10.34
C GLU A 93 30.73 -13.43 -11.73
N THR A 94 31.51 -13.75 -12.76
CA THR A 94 31.19 -13.37 -14.15
C THR A 94 29.86 -13.97 -14.62
N ILE A 95 29.57 -15.22 -14.25
CA ILE A 95 28.30 -15.86 -14.58
C ILE A 95 27.13 -15.19 -13.84
N CYS A 96 27.30 -14.87 -12.56
CA CYS A 96 26.28 -14.14 -11.79
C CYS A 96 25.94 -12.80 -12.43
N LEU A 97 26.95 -12.05 -12.90
CA LEU A 97 26.74 -10.80 -13.62
C LEU A 97 25.97 -11.02 -14.92
N GLU A 98 26.24 -12.07 -15.69
CA GLU A 98 25.49 -12.38 -16.90
C GLU A 98 24.02 -12.73 -16.57
N ILE A 99 23.78 -13.52 -15.51
CA ILE A 99 22.44 -13.89 -15.05
C ILE A 99 21.67 -12.67 -14.54
N LEU A 100 22.31 -11.74 -13.82
CA LEU A 100 21.64 -10.50 -13.36
C LEU A 100 21.20 -9.61 -14.54
N LYS A 101 22.03 -9.50 -15.59
CA LYS A 101 21.72 -8.68 -16.79
C LYS A 101 20.63 -9.29 -17.67
N ARG A 102 20.75 -10.58 -17.98
CA ARG A 102 19.92 -11.25 -19.00
C ARG A 102 18.79 -12.09 -18.41
N GLY A 103 18.89 -12.46 -17.13
CA GLY A 103 17.92 -13.30 -16.46
C GLY A 103 16.60 -12.58 -16.19
N GLU A 104 15.56 -13.35 -15.94
CA GLU A 104 14.25 -12.88 -15.56
C GLU A 104 14.12 -12.88 -14.03
N LEU A 105 13.75 -11.74 -13.45
CA LEU A 105 13.49 -11.61 -12.02
C LEU A 105 12.11 -12.20 -11.70
N GLN A 106 12.08 -13.24 -10.88
CA GLN A 106 10.83 -13.79 -10.37
C GLN A 106 10.38 -12.98 -9.17
N VAL A 107 9.43 -12.08 -9.42
CA VAL A 107 8.77 -11.28 -8.39
C VAL A 107 7.74 -12.15 -7.66
N ALA A 108 7.65 -12.03 -6.34
CA ALA A 108 6.63 -12.72 -5.55
C ALA A 108 5.23 -12.20 -5.88
N ASP A 109 4.18 -13.03 -5.70
CA ASP A 109 2.81 -12.63 -6.05
C ASP A 109 2.32 -11.39 -5.26
N LYS A 110 2.76 -11.25 -4.00
CA LYS A 110 2.46 -10.08 -3.17
C LYS A 110 3.06 -8.79 -3.75
N GLU A 111 4.30 -8.86 -4.21
CA GLU A 111 4.98 -7.69 -4.77
C GLU A 111 4.45 -7.32 -6.16
N ARG A 112 4.17 -8.32 -7.00
CA ARG A 112 3.49 -8.07 -8.28
C ARG A 112 2.16 -7.34 -8.07
N LYS A 113 1.42 -7.71 -7.03
CA LYS A 113 0.18 -7.00 -6.66
C LYS A 113 0.43 -5.57 -6.22
N VAL A 114 1.41 -5.33 -5.34
CA VAL A 114 1.77 -3.97 -4.89
C VAL A 114 2.22 -3.09 -6.05
N GLU A 115 3.04 -3.61 -6.96
CA GLU A 115 3.46 -2.89 -8.17
C GLU A 115 2.30 -2.57 -9.09
N TYR A 116 1.39 -3.53 -9.27
CA TYR A 116 0.19 -3.34 -10.07
C TYR A 116 -0.72 -2.27 -9.44
N ASP A 117 -0.95 -2.35 -8.13
CA ASP A 117 -1.76 -1.37 -7.38
C ASP A 117 -1.13 0.04 -7.43
N ASN A 118 0.21 0.14 -7.37
CA ASN A 118 0.91 1.41 -7.51
C ASN A 118 0.77 1.97 -8.93
N LEU A 119 1.01 1.16 -9.96
CA LEU A 119 0.80 1.57 -11.36
C LEU A 119 -0.65 2.01 -11.61
N PHE A 120 -1.60 1.32 -10.98
CA PHE A 120 -3.02 1.65 -11.06
C PHE A 120 -3.33 3.02 -10.45
N ARG A 121 -2.75 3.33 -9.29
CA ARG A 121 -2.84 4.67 -8.69
C ARG A 121 -2.17 5.73 -9.55
N ASP A 122 -1.02 5.44 -10.13
CA ASP A 122 -0.30 6.38 -11.00
C ASP A 122 -1.13 6.74 -12.23
N VAL A 123 -1.77 5.74 -12.87
CA VAL A 123 -2.68 5.97 -14.00
C VAL A 123 -3.89 6.79 -13.58
N ALA A 124 -4.50 6.47 -12.43
CA ALA A 124 -5.62 7.24 -11.90
C ALA A 124 -5.22 8.71 -11.60
N SER A 125 -4.02 8.93 -11.04
CA SER A 125 -3.48 10.26 -10.76
C SER A 125 -3.31 11.08 -12.04
N VAL A 126 -2.76 10.47 -13.11
CA VAL A 126 -2.65 11.12 -14.42
C VAL A 126 -4.03 11.49 -14.97
N LEU A 127 -5.04 10.63 -14.79
CA LEU A 127 -6.40 10.93 -15.23
C LEU A 127 -7.02 12.08 -14.43
N VAL A 128 -6.81 12.15 -13.11
CA VAL A 128 -7.30 13.27 -12.26
C VAL A 128 -6.77 14.60 -12.78
N GLU A 129 -5.48 14.69 -13.08
CA GLU A 129 -4.89 15.94 -13.58
C GLU A 129 -5.40 16.35 -14.96
N LYS A 130 -5.86 15.41 -15.78
CA LYS A 130 -6.13 15.66 -17.21
C LYS A 130 -7.61 15.55 -17.57
N CYS A 131 -8.47 15.14 -16.65
CA CYS A 131 -9.89 14.89 -16.93
C CYS A 131 -10.80 15.68 -15.99
N VAL A 132 -11.92 16.12 -16.53
CA VAL A 132 -12.97 16.84 -15.82
C VAL A 132 -14.33 16.27 -16.19
N ASN A 133 -15.32 16.54 -15.34
CA ASN A 133 -16.71 16.31 -15.68
C ASN A 133 -17.17 17.41 -16.68
N PRO A 134 -17.78 17.05 -17.82
CA PRO A 134 -18.17 18.03 -18.85
C PRO A 134 -19.28 19.00 -18.39
N ASP A 135 -20.15 18.57 -17.48
CA ASP A 135 -21.29 19.39 -17.03
C ASP A 135 -20.86 20.39 -15.96
N THR A 136 -19.96 19.98 -15.06
CA THR A 136 -19.55 20.79 -13.89
C THR A 136 -18.18 21.44 -14.04
N ASN A 137 -17.38 21.02 -15.02
CA ASN A 137 -15.97 21.41 -15.20
C ASN A 137 -15.11 21.21 -13.94
N ARG A 138 -15.51 20.28 -13.05
CA ARG A 138 -14.80 19.92 -11.82
C ARG A 138 -13.93 18.68 -12.06
N PRO A 139 -12.77 18.58 -11.38
CA PRO A 139 -11.91 17.42 -11.49
C PRO A 139 -12.50 16.26 -10.69
N TYR A 140 -12.23 15.03 -11.13
CA TYR A 140 -12.60 13.83 -10.40
C TYR A 140 -11.60 13.55 -9.27
N THR A 141 -12.03 12.86 -8.22
CA THR A 141 -11.11 12.37 -7.19
C THR A 141 -10.42 11.08 -7.63
N ILE A 142 -9.23 10.80 -7.09
CA ILE A 142 -8.44 9.60 -7.40
C ILE A 142 -9.29 8.34 -7.17
N THR A 143 -9.99 8.25 -6.04
CA THR A 143 -10.80 7.08 -5.67
C THR A 143 -11.96 6.82 -6.65
N MET A 144 -12.58 7.88 -7.19
CA MET A 144 -13.63 7.73 -8.20
C MET A 144 -13.10 7.16 -9.51
N LEU A 145 -11.96 7.67 -9.98
CA LEU A 145 -11.33 7.18 -11.20
C LEU A 145 -10.75 5.78 -11.04
N GLU A 146 -10.21 5.45 -9.87
CA GLU A 146 -9.81 4.08 -9.56
C GLU A 146 -10.98 3.10 -9.66
N ARG A 147 -12.14 3.47 -9.09
CA ARG A 147 -13.35 2.66 -9.19
C ARG A 147 -13.82 2.54 -10.65
N ALA A 148 -13.83 3.65 -11.39
CA ALA A 148 -14.22 3.65 -12.79
C ALA A 148 -13.32 2.76 -13.66
N LEU A 149 -12.01 2.79 -13.45
CA LEU A 149 -11.04 1.91 -14.12
C LEU A 149 -11.29 0.43 -13.79
N ARG A 150 -11.62 0.12 -12.52
CA ARG A 150 -12.04 -1.24 -12.11
C ARG A 150 -13.36 -1.65 -12.76
N ASP A 151 -14.34 -0.77 -12.86
CA ASP A 151 -15.67 -1.06 -13.45
C ASP A 151 -15.62 -1.26 -14.97
N VAL A 152 -14.62 -0.67 -15.63
CA VAL A 152 -14.34 -0.88 -17.07
C VAL A 152 -13.47 -2.13 -17.30
N HIS A 153 -12.91 -2.70 -16.24
CA HIS A 153 -12.02 -3.88 -16.29
C HIS A 153 -10.80 -3.61 -17.19
N PHE A 154 -10.20 -2.43 -17.04
CA PHE A 154 -9.01 -2.05 -17.81
C PHE A 154 -7.78 -2.82 -17.32
N ASN A 155 -7.11 -3.52 -18.23
CA ASN A 155 -5.89 -4.28 -17.92
C ASN A 155 -4.66 -3.39 -18.11
N LEU A 156 -3.90 -3.18 -17.02
CA LEU A 156 -2.65 -2.43 -17.04
C LEU A 156 -1.46 -3.26 -17.49
N ASP A 157 -0.62 -2.65 -18.32
CA ASP A 157 0.63 -3.24 -18.84
C ASP A 157 1.84 -2.64 -18.09
N PRO A 158 2.62 -3.42 -17.31
CA PRO A 158 3.78 -2.90 -16.58
C PRO A 158 4.91 -2.35 -17.47
N LYS A 159 4.89 -2.67 -18.76
CA LYS A 159 5.90 -2.23 -19.74
C LYS A 159 5.61 -0.84 -20.30
N LYS A 160 4.35 -0.39 -20.25
CA LYS A 160 3.94 0.91 -20.78
C LYS A 160 3.98 1.96 -19.68
N THR A 161 4.22 3.21 -20.05
CA THR A 161 4.17 4.31 -19.08
C THR A 161 2.73 4.58 -18.62
N ALA A 162 2.55 5.07 -17.39
CA ALA A 162 1.22 5.40 -16.85
C ALA A 162 0.46 6.40 -17.74
N LYS A 163 1.18 7.37 -18.34
CA LYS A 163 0.59 8.36 -19.25
C LYS A 163 0.03 7.75 -20.53
N GLN A 164 0.75 6.83 -21.16
CA GLN A 164 0.26 6.13 -22.35
C GLN A 164 -0.98 5.30 -22.01
N GLN A 165 -0.96 4.59 -20.88
CA GLN A 165 -2.09 3.78 -20.42
C GLN A 165 -3.31 4.64 -20.08
N ALA A 166 -3.13 5.82 -19.47
CA ALA A 166 -4.22 6.75 -19.22
C ALA A 166 -4.91 7.22 -20.50
N LEU A 167 -4.15 7.48 -21.58
CA LEU A 167 -4.71 7.85 -22.88
C LEU A 167 -5.47 6.69 -23.54
N GLU A 168 -5.00 5.45 -23.37
CA GLU A 168 -5.70 4.25 -23.85
C GLU A 168 -6.99 3.97 -23.05
N ALA A 169 -7.01 4.27 -21.76
CA ALA A 169 -8.16 4.08 -20.88
C ALA A 169 -9.28 5.11 -21.10
N LEU A 170 -8.93 6.34 -21.52
CA LEU A 170 -9.87 7.45 -21.61
C LEU A 170 -11.09 7.20 -22.52
N PRO A 171 -10.95 6.65 -23.75
CA PRO A 171 -12.11 6.35 -24.60
C PRO A 171 -13.04 5.31 -23.97
N MET A 172 -12.48 4.31 -23.29
CA MET A 172 -13.27 3.27 -22.61
C MET A 172 -14.02 3.84 -21.41
N LEU A 173 -13.40 4.76 -20.66
CA LEU A 173 -14.02 5.49 -19.56
C LEU A 173 -15.15 6.40 -20.06
N LYS A 174 -14.93 7.14 -21.16
CA LYS A 174 -15.92 8.04 -21.76
C LYS A 174 -17.18 7.32 -22.25
N ALA A 175 -17.09 6.03 -22.60
CA ALA A 175 -18.24 5.24 -23.04
C ALA A 175 -19.24 4.93 -21.91
N LYS A 176 -18.78 4.85 -20.65
CA LYS A 176 -19.63 4.53 -19.49
C LYS A 176 -19.86 5.69 -18.54
N PHE A 177 -18.94 6.65 -18.48
CA PHE A 177 -18.96 7.76 -17.53
C PHE A 177 -18.81 9.10 -18.27
N PRO A 178 -19.42 10.18 -17.77
CA PRO A 178 -19.29 11.52 -18.35
C PRO A 178 -17.89 12.11 -18.01
N ILE A 179 -16.86 11.59 -18.68
CA ILE A 179 -15.47 12.02 -18.48
C ILE A 179 -14.96 12.62 -19.77
N GLN A 180 -14.47 13.85 -19.70
CA GLN A 180 -13.82 14.53 -20.82
C GLN A 180 -12.41 14.98 -20.42
N ARG A 181 -11.53 15.06 -21.41
CA ARG A 181 -10.21 15.65 -21.23
C ARG A 181 -10.35 17.16 -20.97
N ALA A 182 -9.63 17.68 -19.98
CA ALA A 182 -9.60 19.10 -19.68
C ALA A 182 -9.09 19.90 -20.89
N ARG A 183 -9.79 21.00 -21.20
CA ARG A 183 -9.39 21.96 -22.24
C ARG A 183 -8.22 22.83 -21.73
N MET A 184 -7.41 23.36 -22.65
CA MET A 184 -6.33 24.31 -22.38
C MET A 184 -6.82 25.72 -22.63
N ARG A 185 -6.38 26.69 -21.82
CA ARG A 185 -6.63 28.12 -22.03
C ARG A 185 -5.46 28.75 -22.75
N LEU A 186 -5.70 29.30 -23.92
CA LEU A 186 -4.70 29.94 -24.75
C LEU A 186 -5.08 31.39 -25.03
N LYS A 187 -4.07 32.25 -25.13
CA LYS A 187 -4.19 33.58 -25.70
C LYS A 187 -3.54 33.55 -27.07
N VAL A 188 -4.34 33.74 -28.10
CA VAL A 188 -3.89 33.79 -29.49
C VAL A 188 -3.91 35.24 -29.92
N SER A 189 -2.79 35.77 -30.42
CA SER A 189 -2.72 37.13 -30.93
C SER A 189 -2.32 37.17 -32.40
N ALA A 190 -2.92 38.11 -33.14
CA ALA A 190 -2.69 38.32 -34.56
C ALA A 190 -2.91 39.79 -34.94
N PRO A 191 -2.42 40.24 -36.12
CA PRO A 191 -2.77 41.54 -36.67
C PRO A 191 -4.28 41.70 -36.88
N ILE A 192 -4.82 42.90 -36.64
CA ILE A 192 -6.26 43.20 -36.83
C ILE A 192 -6.71 42.89 -38.28
N GLU A 193 -5.84 43.05 -39.27
CA GLU A 193 -6.11 42.72 -40.68
C GLU A 193 -6.51 41.25 -40.90
N SER A 194 -6.07 40.34 -40.01
CA SER A 194 -6.32 38.89 -40.10
C SER A 194 -7.36 38.39 -39.09
N GLU A 195 -8.16 39.28 -38.49
CA GLU A 195 -9.15 38.93 -37.46
C GLU A 195 -10.18 37.90 -37.94
N GLN A 196 -10.75 38.08 -39.14
CA GLN A 196 -11.76 37.17 -39.68
C GLN A 196 -11.20 35.76 -39.88
N ALA A 197 -9.97 35.66 -40.41
CA ALA A 197 -9.28 34.38 -40.60
C ALA A 197 -8.92 33.73 -39.26
N LEU A 198 -8.67 34.51 -38.21
CA LEU A 198 -8.42 34.00 -36.86
C LEU A 198 -9.69 33.38 -36.28
N MET A 199 -10.83 34.07 -36.36
CA MET A 199 -12.10 33.59 -35.83
C MET A 199 -12.55 32.30 -36.53
N GLU A 200 -12.47 32.26 -37.87
CA GLU A 200 -12.81 31.05 -38.63
C GLU A 200 -11.88 29.87 -38.28
N MET A 201 -10.59 30.14 -38.05
CA MET A 201 -9.64 29.13 -37.61
C MET A 201 -9.97 28.61 -36.21
N VAL A 202 -10.31 29.48 -35.28
CA VAL A 202 -10.68 29.12 -33.90
C VAL A 202 -11.96 28.27 -33.89
N ASP A 203 -12.99 28.68 -34.64
CA ASP A 203 -14.26 27.95 -34.75
C ASP A 203 -14.08 26.55 -35.34
N SER A 204 -13.12 26.36 -36.27
CA SER A 204 -12.85 25.05 -36.86
C SER A 204 -12.35 23.97 -35.88
N TYR A 205 -11.91 24.36 -34.67
CA TYR A 205 -11.37 23.47 -33.64
C TYR A 205 -12.29 23.29 -32.42
N ASP A 206 -13.60 23.60 -32.54
CA ASP A 206 -14.58 23.55 -31.43
C ASP A 206 -14.12 24.33 -30.18
N ALA A 207 -13.38 25.41 -30.41
CA ALA A 207 -12.85 26.26 -29.38
C ALA A 207 -13.96 27.10 -28.73
N VAL A 208 -13.89 27.30 -27.41
CA VAL A 208 -14.79 28.22 -26.71
C VAL A 208 -14.06 29.54 -26.51
N ILE A 209 -14.56 30.61 -27.11
CA ILE A 209 -14.02 31.96 -26.95
C ILE A 209 -14.51 32.55 -25.63
N GLU A 210 -13.59 33.06 -24.83
CA GLU A 210 -13.91 33.71 -23.54
C GLU A 210 -13.84 35.23 -23.61
N ASN A 211 -12.79 35.75 -24.24
CA ASN A 211 -12.55 37.19 -24.32
C ASN A 211 -11.81 37.56 -25.62
N ILE A 212 -12.09 38.75 -26.12
CA ILE A 212 -11.45 39.36 -27.29
C ILE A 212 -11.00 40.75 -26.88
N ASP A 213 -9.68 40.97 -26.89
CA ASP A 213 -9.05 42.23 -26.56
C ASP A 213 -8.38 42.84 -27.82
N TYR A 214 -8.52 44.15 -27.98
CA TYR A 214 -7.88 44.91 -29.06
C TYR A 214 -6.85 45.86 -28.46
N ALA A 215 -5.57 45.69 -28.82
CA ALA A 215 -4.49 46.51 -28.30
C ALA A 215 -3.39 46.68 -29.36
N GLU A 216 -2.85 47.91 -29.50
CA GLU A 216 -1.64 48.20 -30.29
C GLU A 216 -1.67 47.69 -31.76
N GLY A 217 -2.85 47.63 -32.40
CA GLY A 217 -2.99 47.12 -33.76
C GLY A 217 -3.04 45.58 -33.87
N LEU A 218 -3.12 44.88 -32.74
CA LEU A 218 -3.27 43.44 -32.63
C LEU A 218 -4.63 43.09 -32.01
N VAL A 219 -5.22 41.98 -32.49
CA VAL A 219 -6.35 41.30 -31.85
C VAL A 219 -5.81 40.15 -31.00
N SER A 220 -6.21 40.08 -29.74
CA SER A 220 -5.87 39.00 -28.80
C SER A 220 -7.15 38.28 -28.38
N VAL A 221 -7.24 36.99 -28.68
CA VAL A 221 -8.40 36.16 -28.33
C VAL A 221 -7.99 35.13 -27.30
N VAL A 222 -8.73 35.08 -26.18
CA VAL A 222 -8.60 34.04 -25.16
C VAL A 222 -9.58 32.92 -25.48
N VAL A 223 -9.05 31.72 -25.71
CA VAL A 223 -9.81 30.55 -26.16
C VAL A 223 -9.53 29.32 -25.29
N GLN A 224 -10.54 28.48 -25.13
CA GLN A 224 -10.41 27.14 -24.56
C GLN A 224 -10.45 26.08 -25.66
N ILE A 225 -9.38 25.31 -25.82
CA ILE A 225 -9.27 24.27 -26.87
C ILE A 225 -8.90 22.90 -26.30
N GLU A 226 -9.18 21.83 -27.04
CA GLU A 226 -8.63 20.52 -26.67
C GLU A 226 -7.10 20.46 -26.89
N PRO A 227 -6.33 19.87 -25.97
CA PRO A 227 -4.86 19.81 -26.07
C PRO A 227 -4.33 19.16 -27.36
N GLY A 228 -5.11 18.29 -28.01
CA GLY A 228 -4.72 17.62 -29.25
C GLY A 228 -4.64 18.59 -30.44
N ALA A 229 -5.51 19.60 -30.48
CA ALA A 229 -5.59 20.58 -31.57
C ALA A 229 -4.50 21.66 -31.50
N PHE A 230 -3.81 21.80 -30.35
CA PHE A 230 -2.82 22.85 -30.13
C PHE A 230 -1.70 22.89 -31.17
N ARG A 231 -1.17 21.71 -31.56
CA ARG A 231 -0.05 21.63 -32.51
C ARG A 231 -0.45 22.12 -33.90
N ASP A 232 -1.63 21.74 -34.35
CA ASP A 232 -2.13 22.12 -35.67
C ASP A 232 -2.55 23.59 -35.71
N LEU A 233 -3.19 24.08 -34.65
CA LEU A 233 -3.50 25.49 -34.47
C LEU A 233 -2.24 26.36 -34.51
N HIS A 234 -1.20 25.98 -33.77
CA HIS A 234 0.06 26.73 -33.75
C HIS A 234 0.72 26.80 -35.14
N ASN A 235 0.77 25.67 -35.86
CA ASN A 235 1.34 25.62 -37.21
C ASN A 235 0.53 26.46 -38.22
N ARG A 236 -0.81 26.39 -38.15
CA ARG A 236 -1.68 27.20 -39.02
C ARG A 236 -1.58 28.68 -38.71
N LEU A 237 -1.43 29.05 -37.44
CA LEU A 237 -1.27 30.45 -37.06
C LEU A 237 0.03 31.05 -37.62
N GLN A 238 1.13 30.29 -37.54
CA GLN A 238 2.42 30.72 -38.08
C GLN A 238 2.42 30.81 -39.60
N GLY A 239 1.78 29.86 -40.29
CA GLY A 239 1.71 29.84 -41.76
C GLY A 239 0.67 30.78 -42.38
N GLY A 240 -0.47 30.98 -41.72
CA GLY A 240 -1.61 31.72 -42.26
C GLY A 240 -1.60 33.23 -42.00
N MET A 241 -0.93 33.69 -40.94
CA MET A 241 -1.00 35.09 -40.49
C MET A 241 0.32 35.84 -40.70
N GLN A 242 0.90 35.71 -41.90
CA GLN A 242 2.14 36.40 -42.30
C GLN A 242 3.31 36.21 -41.31
N GLY A 243 3.33 35.12 -40.53
CA GLY A 243 4.33 34.87 -39.49
C GLY A 243 4.26 35.80 -38.26
N ARG A 244 3.20 36.60 -38.12
CA ARG A 244 2.99 37.53 -36.99
C ARG A 244 2.03 37.01 -35.91
N GLY A 245 1.46 35.82 -36.13
CA GLY A 245 0.60 35.17 -35.14
C GLY A 245 1.42 34.64 -33.95
N ARG A 246 0.98 34.93 -32.73
CA ARG A 246 1.61 34.44 -31.50
C ARG A 246 0.60 33.67 -30.66
N VAL A 247 1.04 32.57 -30.06
CA VAL A 247 0.24 31.78 -29.13
C VAL A 247 0.93 31.80 -27.78
N GLU A 248 0.20 32.22 -26.75
CA GLU A 248 0.63 32.17 -25.35
C GLU A 248 -0.28 31.18 -24.60
N VAL A 249 0.31 30.23 -23.86
CA VAL A 249 -0.47 29.30 -23.04
C VAL A 249 -0.75 29.96 -21.70
N LEU A 250 -2.01 30.26 -21.40
CA LEU A 250 -2.41 30.84 -20.11
C LEU A 250 -2.55 29.76 -19.04
N ALA A 251 -3.21 28.64 -19.38
CA ALA A 251 -3.39 27.50 -18.48
C ALA A 251 -3.36 26.18 -19.23
N MET A 252 -2.64 25.18 -18.68
CA MET A 252 -2.56 23.84 -19.27
C MET A 252 -3.82 23.00 -19.04
N THR A 253 -4.63 23.35 -18.04
CA THR A 253 -5.88 22.66 -17.69
C THR A 253 -6.84 23.71 -17.17
N VAL A 254 -7.97 23.88 -17.85
CA VAL A 254 -9.07 24.70 -17.36
C VAL A 254 -9.94 23.83 -16.47
N VAL A 255 -9.98 24.21 -15.20
CA VAL A 255 -10.86 23.64 -14.19
C VAL A 255 -11.63 24.81 -13.60
N ALA A 256 -12.93 24.64 -13.33
CA ALA A 256 -13.67 25.65 -12.60
C ALA A 256 -13.02 25.83 -11.22
N GLU A 257 -12.40 27.00 -10.98
CA GLU A 257 -11.81 27.33 -9.68
C GLU A 257 -12.90 27.27 -8.61
N GLY A 258 -12.82 26.22 -7.81
CA GLY A 258 -13.85 25.91 -6.84
C GLY A 258 -13.44 24.67 -6.07
N LEU A 259 -12.29 24.77 -5.41
CA LEU A 259 -11.80 24.07 -4.20
C LEU A 259 -10.27 23.91 -4.32
N GLN A 260 -9.55 24.98 -3.98
CA GLN A 260 -8.21 24.82 -3.42
C GLN A 260 -8.36 24.01 -2.12
N LEU A 261 -7.51 23.00 -1.95
CA LEU A 261 -7.52 22.03 -0.85
C LEU A 261 -7.21 22.62 0.54
N ASP A 262 -7.14 23.94 0.69
CA ASP A 262 -6.68 24.60 1.91
C ASP A 262 -7.80 25.07 2.84
N GLU A 263 -9.07 25.02 2.42
CA GLU A 263 -10.19 25.61 3.19
C GLU A 263 -11.05 24.60 3.98
N PHE A 264 -10.74 23.30 3.93
CA PHE A 264 -11.45 22.29 4.73
C PHE A 264 -10.95 22.20 6.19
N SER A 265 -9.83 22.86 6.51
CA SER A 265 -9.23 22.91 7.85
C SER A 265 -9.89 23.93 8.79
N ALA A 266 -10.67 24.88 8.24
CA ALA A 266 -11.18 26.04 8.99
C ALA A 266 -12.68 26.00 9.33
N LEU A 267 -13.39 24.91 9.04
CA LEU A 267 -14.81 24.80 9.40
C LEU A 267 -14.98 24.25 10.82
N PRO A 268 -15.72 24.96 11.72
CA PRO A 268 -16.04 24.42 13.03
C PRO A 268 -16.96 23.20 12.89
N ALA A 269 -16.70 22.16 13.69
CA ALA A 269 -17.45 20.91 13.65
C ALA A 269 -18.96 21.15 13.86
N PRO A 270 -19.85 20.53 13.07
CA PRO A 270 -21.28 20.67 13.27
C PRO A 270 -21.71 20.02 14.59
N PRO A 271 -22.69 20.60 15.32
CA PRO A 271 -23.17 20.03 16.57
C PRO A 271 -23.87 18.67 16.32
N PRO A 272 -23.81 17.74 17.29
CA PRO A 272 -24.37 16.41 17.13
C PRO A 272 -25.90 16.47 17.02
N GLN A 273 -26.44 16.02 15.88
CA GLN A 273 -27.88 15.89 15.68
C GLN A 273 -28.40 14.60 16.33
N THR A 274 -29.46 14.75 17.12
CA THR A 274 -30.17 13.67 17.80
C THR A 274 -30.97 12.84 16.78
N PHE A 275 -30.78 11.52 16.76
CA PHE A 275 -31.52 10.62 15.89
C PHE A 275 -33.01 10.62 16.24
N MET A 276 -33.87 11.05 15.32
CA MET A 276 -35.30 10.74 15.37
C MET A 276 -35.56 9.41 14.67
N SER A 277 -36.41 8.60 15.30
CA SER A 277 -36.84 7.27 14.86
C SER A 277 -37.64 7.29 13.56
N VAL A 278 -37.34 6.35 12.66
CA VAL A 278 -38.06 6.11 11.40
C VAL A 278 -39.40 5.43 11.69
N PRO A 279 -40.53 5.85 11.08
CA PRO A 279 -41.78 5.10 11.15
C PRO A 279 -41.81 3.97 10.11
N THR A 280 -42.25 2.80 10.57
CA THR A 280 -42.47 1.57 9.80
C THR A 280 -43.60 1.75 8.77
N VAL A 281 -43.33 1.39 7.50
CA VAL A 281 -44.36 1.26 6.46
C VAL A 281 -44.92 -0.17 6.48
N GLN A 282 -46.24 -0.30 6.60
CA GLN A 282 -46.99 -1.56 6.46
C GLN A 282 -47.26 -1.88 4.99
N GLU A 283 -46.97 -3.11 4.56
CA GLU A 283 -47.46 -3.68 3.30
C GLU A 283 -48.86 -4.30 3.48
N PRO A 284 -49.75 -4.25 2.46
CA PRO A 284 -51.05 -4.89 2.53
C PRO A 284 -51.01 -6.35 2.04
N ALA A 285 -51.85 -7.16 2.68
CA ALA A 285 -52.01 -8.59 2.51
C ALA A 285 -52.79 -8.98 1.24
N VAL A 286 -52.39 -10.09 0.62
CA VAL A 286 -53.26 -10.90 -0.25
C VAL A 286 -53.03 -12.39 0.06
N ALA A 287 -54.11 -13.07 0.47
CA ALA A 287 -54.21 -14.51 0.71
C ALA A 287 -54.53 -15.25 -0.62
N HIS A 288 -54.47 -16.56 -0.85
CA HIS A 288 -54.35 -17.82 -0.09
C HIS A 288 -53.94 -18.89 -1.15
N GLY A 289 -53.23 -19.96 -0.77
CA GLY A 289 -53.04 -21.13 -1.64
C GLY A 289 -52.15 -22.22 -1.04
N LEU A 290 -52.78 -23.28 -0.52
CA LEU A 290 -52.20 -24.44 0.17
C LEU A 290 -51.16 -25.25 -0.64
N LEU A 291 -50.13 -25.80 0.05
CA LEU A 291 -49.97 -27.24 0.33
C LEU A 291 -48.62 -27.63 1.00
N SER A 292 -48.74 -28.30 2.16
CA SER A 292 -48.01 -29.48 2.67
C SER A 292 -46.48 -29.50 2.93
N ALA A 293 -46.15 -29.38 4.21
CA ALA A 293 -45.28 -30.22 5.08
C ALA A 293 -44.18 -31.14 4.49
N ALA A 294 -42.97 -31.04 5.06
CA ALA A 294 -42.26 -32.14 5.73
C ALA A 294 -41.04 -31.66 6.54
N ASN A 295 -41.01 -32.06 7.82
CA ASN A 295 -39.90 -31.99 8.79
C ASN A 295 -38.62 -32.66 8.28
N VAL A 296 -37.45 -32.17 8.72
CA VAL A 296 -36.49 -32.93 9.56
C VAL A 296 -35.66 -31.94 10.38
N GLU A 297 -35.92 -31.89 11.69
CA GLU A 297 -34.94 -31.49 12.70
C GLU A 297 -34.09 -32.71 13.09
N LYS A 298 -32.83 -32.46 13.45
CA LYS A 298 -32.15 -32.86 14.71
C LYS A 298 -30.65 -33.08 14.46
N THR A 299 -29.69 -32.83 15.36
CA THR A 299 -29.58 -32.20 16.69
C THR A 299 -28.13 -32.44 17.14
N PHE A 300 -27.48 -31.41 17.75
CA PHE A 300 -26.42 -31.47 18.81
C PHE A 300 -25.09 -32.18 18.52
N GLN A 301 -23.94 -31.91 19.19
CA GLN A 301 -23.50 -31.11 20.35
C GLN A 301 -21.96 -31.03 20.21
N ALA A 302 -21.28 -29.89 20.38
CA ALA A 302 -20.79 -29.25 21.62
C ALA A 302 -19.52 -29.85 22.28
N ARG A 303 -18.63 -28.91 22.64
CA ARG A 303 -17.50 -28.93 23.61
C ARG A 303 -16.25 -29.76 23.23
N GLY A 304 -15.02 -29.32 23.54
CA GLY A 304 -14.54 -28.15 24.27
C GLY A 304 -13.00 -28.15 24.38
N MET A 305 -12.46 -26.97 24.71
CA MET A 305 -11.18 -26.60 25.37
C MET A 305 -10.03 -27.62 25.49
N GLU A 306 -8.81 -27.23 25.13
CA GLU A 306 -7.85 -26.60 26.06
C GLU A 306 -6.57 -26.12 25.37
N SER A 307 -5.99 -25.07 25.95
CA SER A 307 -4.68 -24.46 25.68
C SER A 307 -3.65 -24.97 26.69
N VAL A 308 -2.37 -25.14 26.33
CA VAL A 308 -1.22 -24.92 27.23
C VAL A 308 0.03 -24.56 26.41
N SER A 309 0.78 -23.61 26.96
CA SER A 309 2.06 -23.06 26.52
C SER A 309 3.28 -23.75 27.16
N THR A 310 4.48 -23.28 26.75
CA THR A 310 5.77 -23.27 27.48
C THR A 310 6.56 -24.57 27.67
N SER A 311 7.84 -24.57 27.24
CA SER A 311 9.01 -24.40 28.13
C SER A 311 10.34 -24.55 27.37
N ASP A 312 11.32 -23.67 27.65
CA ASP A 312 12.71 -23.95 28.07
C ASP A 312 13.58 -24.97 27.28
N SER A 313 14.90 -24.86 27.10
CA SER A 313 15.94 -23.91 27.51
C SER A 313 17.32 -24.42 26.99
N GLN A 314 18.34 -23.55 27.05
CA GLN A 314 19.76 -23.81 27.37
C GLN A 314 20.80 -24.38 26.36
N GLY A 315 21.99 -23.78 26.43
CA GLY A 315 23.32 -24.37 26.14
C GLY A 315 24.28 -23.42 25.38
N LYS A 316 25.06 -22.56 26.04
CA LYS A 316 26.51 -22.70 26.41
C LYS A 316 27.44 -22.81 25.18
N GLU A 317 28.60 -22.16 25.03
CA GLU A 317 29.58 -21.47 25.90
C GLU A 317 30.65 -20.81 24.99
N LEU A 318 31.26 -19.65 25.33
CA LEU A 318 32.73 -19.48 25.46
C LEU A 318 33.18 -18.03 25.81
N VAL A 319 33.85 -17.97 26.97
CA VAL A 319 34.88 -17.08 27.56
C VAL A 319 35.85 -16.45 26.51
N CYS A 320 36.39 -15.21 26.58
CA CYS A 320 37.18 -14.59 27.65
C CYS A 320 37.32 -13.03 27.55
N CYS A 321 37.50 -12.41 28.73
CA CYS A 321 38.33 -11.26 29.14
C CYS A 321 38.41 -10.00 28.24
N THR A 322 38.11 -8.79 28.72
CA THR A 322 38.96 -8.05 29.69
C THR A 322 38.28 -6.80 30.26
N ASN A 323 38.64 -6.49 31.52
CA ASN A 323 38.66 -5.20 32.23
C ASN A 323 37.36 -4.62 32.87
N ASN A 324 37.34 -4.71 34.20
CA ASN A 324 36.57 -3.94 35.20
C ASN A 324 37.48 -2.75 35.69
N PRO A 325 37.08 -1.79 36.58
CA PRO A 325 35.84 -1.68 37.37
C PRO A 325 35.26 -0.24 37.60
N ALA A 326 34.18 -0.20 38.41
CA ALA A 326 33.59 0.92 39.17
C ALA A 326 32.70 1.91 38.39
N ALA A 327 31.53 2.36 38.86
CA ALA A 327 31.04 2.52 40.23
C ALA A 327 29.50 2.41 40.31
N LEU A 328 29.02 2.08 41.52
CA LEU A 328 27.63 2.24 41.91
C LEU A 328 27.19 3.70 41.78
N THR A 329 25.97 3.94 41.28
CA THR A 329 25.18 5.09 41.71
C THR A 329 23.71 4.69 41.79
N THR A 330 23.27 4.46 43.02
CA THR A 330 21.86 4.49 43.43
C THR A 330 21.30 5.89 43.16
N HIS A 331 20.28 6.01 42.31
CA HIS A 331 19.45 7.21 42.26
C HIS A 331 18.09 6.93 42.88
N SER A 332 17.84 7.65 43.97
CA SER A 332 16.60 7.76 44.71
C SER A 332 15.46 8.32 43.85
N LEU A 333 14.28 7.74 43.98
CA LEU A 333 13.05 8.17 43.30
C LEU A 333 12.57 9.52 43.83
N SER A 334 12.57 10.56 43.00
CA SER A 334 11.88 11.82 43.29
C SER A 334 10.41 11.75 42.84
N VAL A 335 9.51 12.30 43.67
CA VAL A 335 8.05 12.30 43.53
C VAL A 335 7.53 13.21 42.39
N SER A 336 8.41 13.66 41.49
CA SER A 336 8.18 14.80 40.58
C SER A 336 7.61 14.46 39.20
N ASP A 337 7.44 13.18 38.85
CA ASP A 337 7.14 12.75 37.47
C ASP A 337 5.70 12.30 37.23
N VAL A 338 4.81 12.36 38.24
CA VAL A 338 3.42 11.91 38.13
C VAL A 338 2.53 13.06 37.63
N VAL A 339 2.00 12.90 36.41
CA VAL A 339 1.10 13.85 35.74
C VAL A 339 -0.33 13.73 36.26
N TYR A 340 -0.77 12.51 36.55
CA TYR A 340 -2.12 12.22 37.02
C TYR A 340 -2.16 10.87 37.73
N ARG A 341 -2.98 10.76 38.78
CA ARG A 341 -3.30 9.49 39.44
C ARG A 341 -4.76 9.47 39.85
N GLY A 342 -5.56 8.58 39.25
CA GLY A 342 -6.99 8.48 39.53
C GLY A 342 -7.66 7.34 38.76
N THR A 343 -8.99 7.32 38.75
CA THR A 343 -9.77 6.31 38.03
C THR A 343 -9.65 6.51 36.52
N VAL A 344 -10.04 5.49 35.74
CA VAL A 344 -10.08 5.63 34.27
C VAL A 344 -11.13 6.67 33.84
N GLU A 345 -12.22 6.80 34.60
CA GLU A 345 -13.31 7.74 34.31
C GLU A 345 -12.85 9.20 34.43
N ASP A 346 -12.01 9.49 35.43
CA ASP A 346 -11.55 10.84 35.76
C ASP A 346 -10.30 11.28 34.96
N LEU A 347 -9.96 10.57 33.88
CA LEU A 347 -8.78 10.86 33.07
C LEU A 347 -8.91 12.24 32.37
N PRO A 348 -7.87 13.10 32.39
CA PRO A 348 -7.92 14.42 31.75
C PRO A 348 -8.24 14.36 30.25
N GLU A 349 -8.99 15.35 29.75
CA GLU A 349 -9.48 15.42 28.36
C GLU A 349 -8.34 15.38 27.31
N ALA A 350 -7.16 15.93 27.65
CA ALA A 350 -5.95 15.85 26.83
C ALA A 350 -5.49 14.40 26.52
N HIS A 351 -5.99 13.41 27.25
CA HIS A 351 -5.69 11.99 27.08
C HIS A 351 -6.94 11.14 26.79
N ALA A 352 -8.02 11.74 26.25
CA ALA A 352 -9.28 11.05 25.94
C ALA A 352 -9.13 9.80 25.05
N SER A 353 -8.22 9.82 24.07
CA SER A 353 -7.92 8.64 23.22
C SER A 353 -7.35 7.43 23.97
N ARG A 354 -6.86 7.64 25.20
CA ARG A 354 -6.43 6.56 26.10
C ARG A 354 -7.58 6.03 26.94
N LYS A 355 -8.55 6.89 27.29
CA LYS A 355 -9.75 6.55 28.07
C LYS A 355 -10.58 5.46 27.39
N GLU A 356 -10.80 5.56 26.07
CA GLU A 356 -11.51 4.53 25.29
C GLU A 356 -10.87 3.14 25.38
N ARG A 357 -9.53 3.08 25.48
CA ARG A 357 -8.81 1.81 25.60
C ARG A 357 -8.84 1.26 27.03
N PHE A 358 -8.88 2.14 28.02
CA PHE A 358 -8.79 1.75 29.43
C PHE A 358 -10.15 1.38 30.02
N ILE A 359 -11.25 1.83 29.42
CA ILE A 359 -12.62 1.53 29.87
C ILE A 359 -12.90 0.01 29.90
N GLU A 360 -12.23 -0.77 29.04
CA GLU A 360 -12.31 -2.23 29.06
C GLU A 360 -11.85 -2.83 30.41
N LEU A 361 -10.92 -2.20 31.12
CA LEU A 361 -10.44 -2.72 32.40
C LEU A 361 -11.50 -2.60 33.49
N ASP A 362 -12.14 -1.44 33.59
CA ASP A 362 -13.21 -1.21 34.58
C ASP A 362 -14.45 -2.05 34.27
N ALA A 363 -14.74 -2.33 32.99
CA ALA A 363 -15.80 -3.25 32.59
C ALA A 363 -15.53 -4.70 33.04
N LEU A 364 -14.26 -5.13 33.09
CA LEU A 364 -13.88 -6.47 33.50
C LEU A 364 -13.79 -6.62 35.02
N GLN A 365 -13.20 -5.63 35.69
CA GLN A 365 -13.06 -5.57 37.14
C GLN A 365 -13.03 -4.09 37.56
N PRO A 366 -14.02 -3.58 38.31
CA PRO A 366 -14.03 -2.19 38.71
C PRO A 366 -12.91 -1.86 39.72
N GLY A 367 -12.43 -0.62 39.68
CA GLY A 367 -11.51 -0.07 40.69
C GLY A 367 -10.04 -0.01 40.26
N TRP A 368 -9.75 0.01 38.95
CA TRP A 368 -8.39 0.24 38.48
C TRP A 368 -7.99 1.70 38.65
N ILE A 369 -6.74 1.92 39.07
CA ILE A 369 -6.15 3.26 39.17
C ILE A 369 -5.10 3.40 38.06
N VAL A 370 -5.22 4.47 37.29
CA VAL A 370 -4.25 4.85 36.26
C VAL A 370 -3.34 5.94 36.79
N GLU A 371 -2.05 5.69 36.68
CA GLU A 371 -1.01 6.66 36.99
C GLU A 371 -0.26 7.04 35.71
N LEU A 372 -0.41 8.29 35.28
CA LEU A 372 0.31 8.84 34.14
C LEU A 372 1.62 9.44 34.63
N ARG A 373 2.74 8.99 34.04
CA ARG A 373 4.08 9.48 34.38
C ARG A 373 4.76 10.08 33.15
N ASN A 374 5.47 11.18 33.35
CA ASN A 374 6.33 11.73 32.31
C ASN A 374 7.61 10.90 32.17
N LYS A 375 7.96 10.56 30.93
CA LYS A 375 9.18 9.86 30.56
C LYS A 375 9.80 10.56 29.37
N GLY A 376 10.53 11.64 29.68
CA GLY A 376 11.10 12.53 28.68
C GLY A 376 10.01 13.25 27.88
N SER A 377 9.95 13.00 26.58
CA SER A 377 8.96 13.61 25.67
C SER A 377 7.62 12.85 25.58
N THR A 378 7.48 11.72 26.29
CA THR A 378 6.29 10.87 26.22
C THR A 378 5.67 10.62 27.60
N VAL A 379 4.35 10.48 27.65
CA VAL A 379 3.61 10.13 28.87
C VAL A 379 3.36 8.62 28.90
N GLU A 380 3.90 7.91 29.88
CA GLU A 380 3.68 6.48 30.11
C GLU A 380 2.50 6.27 31.07
N ALA A 381 1.65 5.26 30.81
CA ALA A 381 0.53 4.90 31.69
C ALA A 381 0.87 3.63 32.47
N VAL A 382 0.78 3.72 33.79
CA VAL A 382 1.01 2.63 34.73
C VAL A 382 -0.30 2.32 35.44
N PHE A 383 -0.67 1.04 35.47
CA PHE A 383 -1.91 0.58 36.08
C PHE A 383 -1.64 -0.01 37.47
N LEU A 384 -2.48 0.35 38.43
CA LEU A 384 -2.56 -0.28 39.73
C LEU A 384 -3.87 -1.07 39.82
N ALA A 385 -3.76 -2.29 40.31
CA ALA A 385 -4.91 -3.15 40.56
C ALA A 385 -5.75 -2.61 41.73
N PRO A 386 -7.02 -3.05 41.87
CA PRO A 386 -7.92 -2.59 42.95
C PRO A 386 -7.40 -2.88 44.37
N ASN A 387 -6.48 -3.84 44.52
CA ASN A 387 -5.79 -4.16 45.77
C ASN A 387 -4.60 -3.20 46.08
N GLY A 388 -4.36 -2.20 45.23
CA GLY A 388 -3.24 -1.25 45.35
C GLY A 388 -1.92 -1.73 44.76
N GLU A 389 -1.86 -2.92 44.16
CA GLU A 389 -0.63 -3.49 43.59
C GLU A 389 -0.29 -2.85 42.23
N LYS A 390 0.99 -2.52 42.02
CA LYS A 390 1.46 -1.92 40.76
C LYS A 390 1.65 -3.01 39.69
N VAL A 391 0.79 -3.02 38.68
CA VAL A 391 0.78 -4.01 37.59
C VAL A 391 1.64 -3.58 36.39
N GLY A 392 1.89 -2.27 36.24
CA GLY A 392 2.74 -1.74 35.18
C GLY A 392 1.94 -1.48 33.89
N ALA A 393 2.32 -2.13 32.79
CA ALA A 393 1.73 -1.87 31.47
C ALA A 393 0.29 -2.39 31.32
N PHE A 394 -0.48 -1.76 30.42
CA PHE A 394 -1.88 -2.12 30.13
C PHE A 394 -2.11 -3.60 29.80
N ALA A 395 -1.21 -4.22 29.03
CA ALA A 395 -1.33 -5.63 28.65
C ALA A 395 -1.28 -6.59 29.86
N ASN A 396 -0.60 -6.20 30.94
CA ASN A 396 -0.56 -6.97 32.18
C ASN A 396 -1.85 -6.77 32.98
N ALA A 397 -2.30 -5.50 33.10
CA ALA A 397 -3.56 -5.15 33.75
C ALA A 397 -4.75 -5.90 33.11
N ARG A 398 -4.82 -5.92 31.78
CA ARG A 398 -5.91 -6.60 31.05
C ARG A 398 -5.90 -8.11 31.28
N ARG A 399 -4.73 -8.74 31.31
CA ARG A 399 -4.62 -10.18 31.62
C ARG A 399 -5.12 -10.49 33.03
N MET A 400 -4.80 -9.63 34.00
CA MET A 400 -5.22 -9.80 35.39
C MET A 400 -6.73 -9.57 35.55
N ALA A 401 -7.28 -8.53 34.93
CA ALA A 401 -8.72 -8.24 34.93
C ALA A 401 -9.53 -9.37 34.27
N LEU A 402 -9.05 -9.93 33.15
CA LEU A 402 -9.67 -11.09 32.50
C LEU A 402 -9.62 -12.35 33.36
N ALA A 403 -8.53 -12.58 34.09
CA ALA A 403 -8.41 -13.72 35.01
C ALA A 403 -9.39 -13.58 36.18
N PHE A 404 -9.51 -12.38 36.75
CA PHE A 404 -10.49 -12.08 37.79
C PHE A 404 -11.92 -12.27 37.29
N HIS A 405 -12.27 -11.69 36.14
CA HIS A 405 -13.59 -11.79 35.54
C HIS A 405 -14.00 -13.25 35.28
N LYS A 406 -13.07 -14.07 34.77
CA LYS A 406 -13.30 -15.52 34.59
C LYS A 406 -13.50 -16.24 35.91
N ALA A 407 -12.71 -15.91 36.94
CA ALA A 407 -12.85 -16.51 38.26
C ALA A 407 -14.16 -16.11 38.97
N SER A 408 -14.68 -14.91 38.73
CA SER A 408 -15.98 -14.46 39.26
C SER A 408 -17.19 -15.00 38.51
N ALA A 409 -17.00 -15.49 37.27
CA ALA A 409 -18.07 -16.02 36.43
C ALA A 409 -18.29 -17.54 36.61
N THR A 410 -17.36 -18.23 37.28
CA THR A 410 -17.48 -19.60 37.81
C THR A 410 -17.90 -19.57 39.26
#